data_AF-A0A9E1IXM0-F1
#
_entry.id   AF-A0A9E1IXM0-F1
#
_cell.length_a   1.000
_cell.length_b   1.000
_cell.length_c   1.000
_cell.angle_alpha   90.00
_cell.angle_beta   90.00
_cell.angle_gamma   90.00
#
_symmetry.space_group_name_H-M   'P 1'
#
loop_
_entity.id
_entity.type
_entity.pdbx_description
1 polymer ?
#
loop_
_entity_poly.entity_id
_entity_poly.type
_entity_poly.pdbx_seq_one_letter_code
_entity_poly.pdbx_strand_id
1 'polypeptide(L)'
;MLTATEMQALTPIQRKEKIYAEVPHFDQISEDIEKSRAVSQVINSFVDDYFNLRIESDENDPSGSILSANKLEQAIQSEIDRFKPDAIDKLRQAIPTKKSLENSYKNLYEMSGAVKLSFANSVTRTLSTTMGLLWERLASISPHSINPEREFGLKLVGIDLISKNIHTSIVEYQQLKTKKDTLTGSQKPRSVKELEIHSNPVFCVSFDNKGTWTFNDEKIPRVSGAEFWGRIGIPYGVVLEKTKILISDLEDEYVRSLS
;
A
#
# COMPACT_ATOMS: atom_id res chain seq x y z
N MET A 1 7.51 -19.47 -20.86
CA MET A 1 8.24 -18.64 -19.87
C MET A 1 8.14 -17.21 -20.34
N LEU A 2 7.48 -16.37 -19.55
CA LEU A 2 7.26 -14.96 -19.85
C LEU A 2 8.58 -14.19 -19.71
N THR A 3 8.83 -13.24 -20.61
CA THR A 3 10.00 -12.35 -20.50
C THR A 3 9.60 -10.98 -19.96
N ALA A 4 10.53 -10.31 -19.29
CA ALA A 4 10.30 -8.96 -18.76
C ALA A 4 9.93 -7.94 -19.86
N THR A 5 10.60 -7.99 -21.01
CA THR A 5 10.36 -7.12 -22.16
C THR A 5 8.95 -7.29 -22.73
N GLU A 6 8.49 -8.54 -22.89
CA GLU A 6 7.12 -8.81 -23.30
C GLU A 6 6.11 -8.25 -22.29
N MET A 7 6.36 -8.43 -21.00
CA MET A 7 5.46 -7.96 -19.96
C MET A 7 5.40 -6.43 -19.90
N GLN A 8 6.51 -5.71 -20.10
CA GLN A 8 6.50 -4.25 -20.12
C GLN A 8 5.64 -3.67 -21.25
N ALA A 9 5.66 -4.28 -22.43
CA ALA A 9 4.93 -3.80 -23.61
C ALA A 9 3.39 -3.94 -23.51
N LEU A 10 2.89 -4.65 -22.49
CA LEU A 10 1.48 -4.98 -22.34
C LEU A 10 0.77 -4.05 -21.36
N THR A 11 -0.55 -3.96 -21.51
CA THR A 11 -1.42 -3.33 -20.51
C THR A 11 -1.59 -4.24 -19.27
N PRO A 12 -1.99 -3.70 -18.10
CA PRO A 12 -2.24 -4.54 -16.91
C PRO A 12 -3.22 -5.69 -17.15
N ILE A 13 -4.26 -5.49 -17.97
CA ILE A 13 -5.22 -6.55 -18.31
C ILE A 13 -4.54 -7.68 -19.09
N GLN A 14 -3.75 -7.34 -20.11
CA GLN A 14 -3.02 -8.33 -20.91
C GLN A 14 -1.92 -9.04 -20.10
N ARG A 15 -1.25 -8.33 -19.19
CA ARG A 15 -0.27 -8.92 -18.26
C ARG A 15 -0.94 -9.97 -17.38
N LYS A 16 -2.08 -9.65 -16.77
CA LYS A 16 -2.90 -10.59 -16.00
C LYS A 16 -3.21 -11.85 -16.80
N GLU A 17 -3.74 -11.69 -18.00
CA GLU A 17 -4.13 -12.82 -18.86
C GLU A 17 -2.94 -13.74 -19.17
N LYS A 18 -1.78 -13.17 -19.51
CA LYS A 18 -0.56 -13.95 -19.74
C LYS A 18 -0.07 -14.66 -18.50
N ILE A 19 -0.09 -14.01 -17.34
CA ILE A 19 0.34 -14.62 -16.08
C ILE A 19 -0.58 -15.80 -15.72
N TYR A 20 -1.90 -15.64 -15.84
CA TYR A 20 -2.85 -16.73 -15.58
C TYR A 20 -2.72 -17.89 -16.56
N ALA A 21 -2.42 -17.62 -17.83
CA ALA A 21 -2.21 -18.67 -18.84
C ALA A 21 -1.01 -19.58 -18.52
N GLU A 22 -0.01 -19.09 -17.79
CA GLU A 22 1.16 -19.88 -17.37
C GLU A 22 0.92 -20.66 -16.07
N VAL A 23 -0.20 -20.44 -15.37
CA VAL A 23 -0.55 -21.21 -14.16
C VAL A 23 -1.36 -22.46 -14.56
N PRO A 24 -0.80 -23.68 -14.40
CA PRO A 24 -1.51 -24.90 -14.76
C PRO A 24 -2.81 -25.05 -13.97
N HIS A 25 -3.92 -25.31 -14.67
CA HIS A 25 -5.24 -25.54 -14.07
C HIS A 25 -5.70 -24.42 -13.12
N PHE A 26 -5.36 -23.15 -13.39
CA PHE A 26 -5.69 -22.00 -12.54
C PHE A 26 -7.16 -21.97 -12.09
N ASP A 27 -8.09 -22.26 -13.01
CA ASP A 27 -9.54 -22.28 -12.74
C ASP A 27 -10.00 -23.41 -11.80
N GLN A 28 -9.17 -24.45 -11.62
CA GLN A 28 -9.45 -25.59 -10.75
C GLN A 28 -8.95 -25.37 -9.31
N ILE A 29 -8.11 -24.35 -9.09
CA ILE A 29 -7.66 -23.99 -7.74
C ILE A 29 -8.82 -23.32 -7.01
N SER A 30 -9.26 -23.86 -5.88
CA SER A 30 -10.39 -23.32 -5.11
C SER A 30 -9.98 -22.28 -4.07
N GLU A 31 -8.78 -22.40 -3.50
CA GLU A 31 -8.31 -21.53 -2.44
C GLU A 31 -7.53 -20.32 -2.99
N ASP A 32 -7.93 -19.10 -2.58
CA ASP A 32 -7.27 -17.85 -3.01
C ASP A 32 -5.78 -17.78 -2.64
N ILE A 33 -5.40 -18.42 -1.54
CA ILE A 33 -4.02 -18.48 -1.09
C ILE A 33 -3.16 -19.35 -2.02
N GLU A 34 -3.71 -20.48 -2.48
CA GLU A 34 -3.04 -21.36 -3.44
C GLU A 34 -2.95 -20.71 -4.82
N LYS A 35 -4.00 -19.97 -5.24
CA LYS A 35 -3.93 -19.14 -6.46
C LYS A 35 -2.82 -18.11 -6.37
N SER A 36 -2.74 -17.39 -5.25
CA SER A 36 -1.71 -16.36 -5.04
C SER A 36 -0.30 -16.95 -5.04
N ARG A 37 -0.12 -18.14 -4.46
CA ARG A 37 1.16 -18.87 -4.50
C ARG A 37 1.56 -19.20 -5.94
N ALA A 38 0.67 -19.83 -6.71
CA ALA A 38 0.95 -20.22 -8.09
C ALA A 38 1.23 -19.01 -9.00
N VAL A 39 0.44 -17.95 -8.86
CA VAL A 39 0.64 -16.68 -9.61
C VAL A 39 1.99 -16.05 -9.24
N SER A 40 2.36 -16.04 -7.96
CA SER A 40 3.65 -15.47 -7.53
C SER A 40 4.83 -16.26 -8.08
N GLN A 41 4.71 -17.59 -8.23
CA GLN A 41 5.75 -18.42 -8.87
C GLN A 41 5.96 -18.03 -10.34
N VAL A 42 4.88 -17.73 -11.08
CA VAL A 42 4.98 -17.22 -12.45
C VAL A 42 5.64 -15.83 -12.46
N ILE A 43 5.22 -14.92 -11.57
CA ILE A 43 5.81 -13.57 -11.46
C ILE A 43 7.31 -13.65 -11.17
N ASN A 44 7.72 -14.54 -10.26
CA ASN A 44 9.12 -14.76 -9.91
C ASN A 44 10.02 -15.15 -11.09
N SER A 45 9.44 -15.70 -12.17
CA SER A 45 10.22 -16.07 -13.36
C SER A 45 10.72 -14.88 -14.18
N PHE A 46 10.13 -13.69 -14.03
CA PHE A 46 10.47 -12.51 -14.84
C PHE A 46 10.59 -11.20 -14.06
N VAL A 47 10.11 -11.12 -12.81
CA VAL A 47 9.96 -9.85 -12.08
C VAL A 47 11.30 -9.16 -11.79
N ASP A 48 12.39 -9.91 -11.60
CA ASP A 48 13.71 -9.31 -11.38
C ASP A 48 14.20 -8.52 -12.61
N ASP A 49 14.14 -9.16 -13.79
CA ASP A 49 14.44 -8.53 -15.07
C ASP A 49 13.48 -7.39 -15.38
N TYR A 50 12.22 -7.52 -14.98
CA TYR A 50 11.22 -6.47 -15.13
C TYR A 50 11.58 -5.21 -14.34
N PHE A 51 12.07 -5.38 -13.10
CA PHE A 51 12.61 -4.26 -12.33
C PHE A 51 13.87 -3.69 -12.98
N ASN A 52 14.79 -4.53 -13.46
CA ASN A 52 16.01 -4.07 -14.13
C ASN A 52 15.68 -3.13 -15.30
N LEU A 53 14.76 -3.54 -16.17
CA LEU A 53 14.31 -2.70 -17.30
C LEU A 53 13.62 -1.40 -16.83
N ARG A 54 12.84 -1.45 -15.74
CA ARG A 54 12.16 -0.26 -15.20
C ARG A 54 13.14 0.74 -14.61
N ILE A 55 14.13 0.25 -13.87
CA ILE A 55 15.19 1.06 -13.26
C ILE A 55 16.06 1.67 -14.37
N GLU A 56 16.49 0.87 -15.34
CA GLU A 56 17.27 1.35 -16.48
C GLU A 56 16.52 2.43 -17.29
N SER A 57 15.21 2.27 -17.48
CA SER A 57 14.38 3.28 -18.13
C SER A 57 14.33 4.60 -17.36
N ASP A 58 14.20 4.55 -16.03
CA ASP A 58 14.19 5.75 -15.17
C ASP A 58 15.56 6.44 -15.13
N GLU A 59 16.65 5.67 -15.04
CA GLU A 59 18.02 6.21 -15.04
C GLU A 59 18.40 6.86 -16.37
N ASN A 60 17.90 6.32 -17.49
CA ASN A 60 18.14 6.84 -18.83
C ASN A 60 17.12 7.89 -19.30
N ASP A 61 16.14 8.26 -18.46
CA ASP A 61 15.19 9.33 -18.80
C ASP A 61 15.97 10.64 -19.03
N PRO A 62 15.83 11.32 -20.19
CA PRO A 62 16.56 12.56 -20.47
C PRO A 62 16.30 13.70 -19.46
N SER A 63 15.18 13.63 -18.75
CA SER A 63 14.84 14.58 -17.69
C SER A 63 15.37 14.17 -16.31
N GLY A 64 16.06 13.03 -16.22
CA GLY A 64 16.66 12.45 -15.01
C GLY A 64 15.72 11.55 -14.22
N SER A 65 16.27 10.72 -13.34
CA SER A 65 15.50 9.79 -12.48
C SER A 65 14.40 10.48 -11.67
N ILE A 66 13.25 9.81 -11.52
CA ILE A 66 12.15 10.21 -10.63
C ILE A 66 12.59 10.30 -9.16
N LEU A 67 13.65 9.58 -8.78
CA LEU A 67 14.21 9.60 -7.42
C LEU A 67 15.12 10.81 -7.16
N SER A 68 15.40 11.64 -8.17
CA SER A 68 16.06 12.92 -7.94
C SER A 68 15.21 13.83 -7.05
N ALA A 69 15.85 14.53 -6.09
CA ALA A 69 15.16 15.20 -4.98
C ALA A 69 13.96 16.07 -5.42
N ASN A 70 14.15 16.95 -6.41
CA ASN A 70 13.09 17.85 -6.88
C ASN A 70 11.93 17.09 -7.55
N LYS A 71 12.23 16.08 -8.38
CA LYS A 71 11.21 15.31 -9.09
C LYS A 71 10.42 14.43 -8.12
N LEU A 72 11.12 13.79 -7.20
CA LEU A 72 10.51 12.96 -6.17
C LEU A 72 9.56 13.78 -5.31
N GLU A 73 9.99 14.96 -4.86
CA GLU A 73 9.14 15.84 -4.07
C GLU A 73 7.89 16.29 -4.85
N GLN A 74 8.04 16.66 -6.13
CA GLN A 74 6.92 17.02 -7.00
C GLN A 74 5.97 15.85 -7.25
N ALA A 75 6.49 14.63 -7.43
CA ALA A 75 5.70 13.42 -7.62
C ALA A 75 4.89 13.08 -6.37
N ILE A 76 5.52 13.16 -5.18
CA ILE A 76 4.85 12.97 -3.89
C ILE A 76 3.75 14.02 -3.71
N GLN A 77 4.06 15.30 -3.98
CA GLN A 77 3.08 16.38 -3.87
C GLN A 77 1.89 16.15 -4.82
N SER A 78 2.16 15.73 -6.06
CA SER A 78 1.11 15.45 -7.05
C SER A 78 0.17 14.33 -6.61
N GLU A 79 0.70 13.27 -6.00
CA GLU A 79 -0.14 12.18 -5.44
C GLU A 79 -0.97 12.63 -4.24
N ILE A 80 -0.43 13.52 -3.41
CA ILE A 80 -1.16 14.14 -2.29
C ILE A 80 -2.25 15.07 -2.81
N ASP A 81 -1.97 15.89 -3.82
CA ASP A 81 -2.94 16.85 -4.39
C ASP A 81 -4.09 16.13 -5.09
N ARG A 82 -3.83 14.97 -5.72
CA ARG A 82 -4.89 14.10 -6.25
C ARG A 82 -5.72 13.44 -5.14
N PHE A 83 -5.08 13.06 -4.04
CA PHE A 83 -5.73 12.39 -2.92
C PHE A 83 -6.62 13.32 -2.08
N LYS A 84 -6.14 14.53 -1.82
CA LYS A 84 -6.71 15.44 -0.82
C LYS A 84 -8.18 15.79 -1.08
N PRO A 85 -8.62 16.12 -2.31
CA PRO A 85 -10.04 16.37 -2.59
C PRO A 85 -10.93 15.18 -2.24
N ASP A 86 -10.57 13.98 -2.69
CA ASP A 86 -11.32 12.75 -2.39
C ASP A 86 -11.38 12.46 -0.89
N ALA A 87 -10.29 12.71 -0.16
CA ALA A 87 -10.23 12.55 1.29
C ALA A 87 -11.16 13.53 2.01
N ILE A 88 -11.20 14.80 1.57
CA ILE A 88 -12.10 15.83 2.09
C ILE A 88 -13.56 15.47 1.81
N ASP A 89 -13.88 15.03 0.60
CA ASP A 89 -15.25 14.64 0.25
C ASP A 89 -15.73 13.45 1.09
N LYS A 90 -14.87 12.44 1.30
CA LYS A 90 -15.18 11.31 2.20
C LYS A 90 -15.34 11.75 3.65
N LEU A 91 -14.57 12.73 4.10
CA LEU A 91 -14.70 13.30 5.44
C LEU A 91 -16.07 13.98 5.61
N ARG A 92 -16.49 14.80 4.63
CA ARG A 92 -17.78 15.48 4.64
C ARG A 92 -18.96 14.50 4.60
N GLN A 93 -18.84 13.42 3.83
CA GLN A 93 -19.84 12.35 3.77
C GLN A 93 -19.94 11.54 5.08
N ALA A 94 -18.90 11.56 5.92
CA ALA A 94 -18.88 10.83 7.18
C ALA A 94 -19.61 11.54 8.33
N ILE A 95 -20.14 12.76 8.11
CA ILE A 95 -20.88 13.52 9.14
C ILE A 95 -22.18 12.79 9.49
N PRO A 96 -22.31 12.23 10.70
CA PRO A 96 -23.53 11.57 11.11
C PRO A 96 -24.62 12.61 11.40
N THR A 97 -25.84 12.34 10.95
CA THR A 97 -27.01 13.10 11.37
C THR A 97 -27.64 12.44 12.59
N LYS A 98 -28.30 13.22 13.47
CA LYS A 98 -29.02 12.66 14.63
C LYS A 98 -30.00 11.56 14.23
N LYS A 99 -30.72 11.77 13.12
CA LYS A 99 -31.64 10.79 12.52
C LYS A 99 -30.94 9.52 12.02
N SER A 100 -29.70 9.61 11.50
CA SER A 100 -28.94 8.42 11.10
C SER A 100 -28.49 7.59 12.31
N LEU A 101 -28.21 8.22 13.45
CA LEU A 101 -27.80 7.54 14.68
C LEU A 101 -28.95 6.79 15.35
N GLU A 102 -30.16 7.36 15.31
CA GLU A 102 -31.37 6.76 15.89
C GLU A 102 -31.81 5.48 15.18
N ASN A 103 -31.46 5.30 13.89
CA ASN A 103 -31.95 4.21 13.05
C ASN A 103 -30.92 3.08 12.79
N SER A 104 -29.64 3.26 13.15
CA SER A 104 -28.57 2.29 12.87
C SER A 104 -27.36 2.57 13.78
N TYR A 105 -27.36 2.01 14.99
CA TYR A 105 -26.23 2.13 15.91
C TYR A 105 -25.29 0.91 15.82
N LYS A 106 -24.02 1.19 15.50
CA LYS A 106 -22.91 0.23 15.35
C LYS A 106 -21.86 0.34 16.46
N ASN A 107 -21.88 1.41 17.25
CA ASN A 107 -20.98 1.60 18.39
C ASN A 107 -21.66 2.40 19.52
N LEU A 108 -21.00 2.44 20.69
CA LEU A 108 -21.53 3.07 21.89
C LEU A 108 -21.80 4.57 21.73
N TYR A 109 -20.98 5.29 20.97
CA TYR A 109 -21.18 6.73 20.72
C TYR A 109 -22.47 6.97 19.93
N GLU A 110 -22.72 6.15 18.91
CA GLU A 110 -23.95 6.18 18.12
C GLU A 110 -25.18 5.84 18.99
N MET A 111 -25.09 4.80 19.82
CA MET A 111 -26.15 4.43 20.77
C MET A 111 -26.50 5.55 21.75
N SER A 112 -25.49 6.32 22.19
CA SER A 112 -25.67 7.44 23.12
C SER A 112 -26.16 8.73 22.46
N GLY A 113 -26.30 8.77 21.13
CA GLY A 113 -26.60 10.00 20.40
C GLY A 113 -25.45 11.03 20.40
N ALA A 114 -24.23 10.61 20.74
CA ALA A 114 -23.05 11.48 20.81
C ALA A 114 -22.47 11.76 19.41
N VAL A 115 -23.15 12.66 18.67
CA VAL A 115 -22.85 13.01 17.26
C VAL A 115 -21.37 13.32 17.03
N LYS A 116 -20.75 14.17 17.87
CA LYS A 116 -19.34 14.59 17.68
C LYS A 116 -18.35 13.43 17.84
N LEU A 117 -18.55 12.57 18.83
CA LEU A 117 -17.70 11.41 19.08
C LEU A 117 -17.89 10.33 18.00
N SER A 118 -19.14 10.10 17.58
CA SER A 118 -19.46 9.23 16.45
C SER A 118 -18.80 9.72 15.15
N PHE A 119 -18.82 11.03 14.91
CA PHE A 119 -18.16 11.64 13.74
C PHE A 119 -16.63 11.45 13.80
N ALA A 120 -16.00 11.78 14.93
CA ALA A 120 -14.56 11.60 15.12
C ALA A 120 -14.12 10.13 14.85
N ASN A 121 -14.87 9.17 15.36
CA ASN A 121 -14.61 7.75 15.15
C ASN A 121 -14.78 7.34 13.67
N SER A 122 -15.81 7.85 12.99
CA SER A 122 -16.03 7.58 11.58
C SER A 122 -14.93 8.18 10.70
N VAL A 123 -14.50 9.41 10.98
CA VAL A 123 -13.43 10.11 10.24
C VAL A 123 -12.11 9.39 10.40
N THR A 124 -11.69 9.07 11.62
CA THR A 124 -10.41 8.39 11.86
C THR A 124 -10.34 7.03 11.16
N ARG A 125 -11.45 6.26 11.16
CA ARG A 125 -11.54 4.99 10.41
C ARG A 125 -11.44 5.20 8.89
N THR A 126 -12.21 6.14 8.34
CA THR A 126 -12.22 6.42 6.91
C THR A 126 -10.85 6.88 6.43
N LEU A 127 -10.23 7.84 7.13
CA LEU A 127 -8.90 8.35 6.80
C LEU A 127 -7.84 7.26 6.92
N SER A 128 -7.89 6.41 7.94
CA SER A 128 -6.94 5.30 8.09
C SER A 128 -6.96 4.36 6.88
N THR A 129 -8.15 4.01 6.39
CA THR A 129 -8.30 3.14 5.20
C THR A 129 -7.82 3.85 3.93
N THR A 130 -8.21 5.11 3.70
CA THR A 130 -7.88 5.81 2.46
C THR A 130 -6.40 6.20 2.39
N MET A 131 -5.78 6.50 3.54
CA MET A 131 -4.35 6.78 3.64
C MET A 131 -3.49 5.53 3.39
N GLY A 132 -3.94 4.34 3.79
CA GLY A 132 -3.24 3.09 3.45
C GLY A 132 -2.96 2.98 1.94
N LEU A 133 -3.99 3.25 1.14
CA LEU A 133 -3.88 3.29 -0.33
C LEU A 133 -2.97 4.42 -0.83
N LEU A 134 -2.88 5.56 -0.12
CA LEU A 134 -1.95 6.63 -0.47
C LEU A 134 -0.50 6.17 -0.27
N TRP A 135 -0.20 5.47 0.82
CA TRP A 135 1.16 4.99 1.08
C TRP A 135 1.65 4.01 0.02
N GLU A 136 0.78 3.13 -0.45
CA GLU A 136 1.06 2.24 -1.59
C GLU A 136 1.34 3.02 -2.89
N ARG A 137 0.59 4.11 -3.14
CA ARG A 137 0.83 4.98 -4.30
C ARG A 137 2.16 5.70 -4.21
N LEU A 138 2.48 6.27 -3.04
CA LEU A 138 3.75 6.95 -2.82
C LEU A 138 4.92 5.98 -2.97
N ALA A 139 4.82 4.75 -2.45
CA ALA A 139 5.84 3.72 -2.65
C ALA A 139 6.02 3.37 -4.13
N SER A 140 4.92 3.28 -4.89
CA SER A 140 4.92 2.96 -6.32
C SER A 140 5.48 4.08 -7.23
N ILE A 141 5.80 5.26 -6.68
CA ILE A 141 6.57 6.29 -7.41
C ILE A 141 7.98 5.77 -7.75
N SER A 142 8.57 4.97 -6.85
CA SER A 142 9.90 4.43 -7.05
C SER A 142 9.93 3.46 -8.25
N PRO A 143 10.97 3.50 -9.10
CA PRO A 143 11.18 2.48 -10.12
C PRO A 143 11.44 1.10 -9.51
N HIS A 144 11.79 1.03 -8.22
CA HIS A 144 12.07 -0.20 -7.48
C HIS A 144 10.84 -0.82 -6.81
N SER A 145 9.64 -0.23 -6.93
CA SER A 145 8.44 -0.73 -6.27
C SER A 145 7.24 -0.71 -7.19
N ILE A 146 6.44 -1.77 -7.13
CA ILE A 146 5.16 -1.88 -7.85
C ILE A 146 4.07 -2.35 -6.91
N ASN A 147 2.85 -1.87 -7.14
CA ASN A 147 1.65 -2.48 -6.61
C ASN A 147 1.14 -3.52 -7.64
N PRO A 148 1.03 -4.81 -7.29
CA PRO A 148 0.71 -5.86 -8.26
C PRO A 148 -0.68 -5.71 -8.88
N GLU A 149 -1.64 -5.11 -8.15
CA GLU A 149 -2.99 -4.87 -8.67
C GLU A 149 -2.96 -3.80 -9.77
N ARG A 150 -2.19 -2.74 -9.58
CA ARG A 150 -2.03 -1.67 -10.58
C ARG A 150 -1.15 -2.08 -11.75
N GLU A 151 -0.02 -2.72 -11.47
CA GLU A 151 0.98 -3.03 -12.48
C GLU A 151 0.58 -4.24 -13.33
N PHE A 152 0.03 -5.28 -12.69
CA PHE A 152 -0.30 -6.53 -13.36
C PHE A 152 -1.79 -6.82 -13.43
N GLY A 153 -2.67 -5.99 -12.85
CA GLY A 153 -4.12 -6.29 -12.81
C GLY A 153 -4.48 -7.43 -11.86
N LEU A 154 -3.57 -7.79 -10.94
CA LEU A 154 -3.63 -9.00 -10.13
C LEU A 154 -3.63 -8.68 -8.64
N LYS A 155 -4.55 -9.32 -7.91
CA LYS A 155 -4.53 -9.28 -6.45
C LYS A 155 -3.79 -10.51 -5.92
N LEU A 156 -2.71 -10.27 -5.18
CA LEU A 156 -1.99 -11.30 -4.43
C LEU A 156 -2.42 -11.22 -2.97
N VAL A 157 -2.87 -12.34 -2.42
CA VAL A 157 -3.31 -12.39 -1.02
C VAL A 157 -2.17 -11.96 -0.10
N GLY A 158 -2.45 -10.98 0.76
CA GLY A 158 -1.50 -10.49 1.76
C GLY A 158 -0.41 -9.55 1.24
N ILE A 159 -0.33 -9.29 -0.08
CA ILE A 159 0.74 -8.49 -0.69
C ILE A 159 0.16 -7.15 -1.18
N ASP A 160 0.71 -6.06 -0.63
CA ASP A 160 0.37 -4.70 -1.00
C ASP A 160 1.39 -4.16 -2.04
N LEU A 161 2.66 -4.59 -1.95
CA LEU A 161 3.75 -4.17 -2.83
C LEU A 161 4.69 -5.33 -3.18
N ILE A 162 5.29 -5.28 -4.37
CA ILE A 162 6.48 -6.05 -4.73
C ILE A 162 7.59 -5.02 -4.97
N SER A 163 8.79 -5.24 -4.45
CA SER A 163 9.90 -4.28 -4.63
C SER A 163 11.23 -4.96 -4.81
N LYS A 164 12.14 -4.35 -5.57
CA LYS A 164 13.54 -4.75 -5.67
C LYS A 164 14.37 -3.89 -4.73
N ASN A 165 14.79 -4.46 -3.61
CA ASN A 165 15.53 -3.74 -2.56
C ASN A 165 16.83 -3.16 -3.12
N ILE A 166 17.01 -1.84 -3.04
CA ILE A 166 18.17 -1.14 -3.64
C ILE A 166 19.50 -1.54 -3.00
N HIS A 167 19.49 -2.06 -1.78
CA HIS A 167 20.71 -2.40 -1.04
C HIS A 167 21.14 -3.86 -1.24
N THR A 168 20.19 -4.76 -1.52
CA THR A 168 20.45 -6.21 -1.63
C THR A 168 20.17 -6.76 -3.02
N SER A 169 19.53 -5.98 -3.88
CA SER A 169 19.01 -6.39 -5.19
C SER A 169 18.02 -7.56 -5.14
N ILE A 170 17.51 -7.93 -3.97
CA ILE A 170 16.53 -9.00 -3.81
C ILE A 170 15.12 -8.44 -4.06
N VAL A 171 14.31 -9.20 -4.81
CA VAL A 171 12.87 -8.94 -4.93
C VAL A 171 12.14 -9.43 -3.69
N GLU A 172 11.45 -8.51 -3.02
CA GLU A 172 10.72 -8.67 -1.78
C GLU A 172 9.21 -8.54 -2.03
N TYR A 173 8.42 -9.43 -1.43
CA TYR A 173 6.96 -9.37 -1.43
C TYR A 173 6.49 -8.78 -0.10
N GLN A 174 5.80 -7.66 -0.15
CA GLN A 174 5.62 -6.81 1.02
C GLN A 174 4.15 -6.63 1.38
N GLN A 175 3.84 -6.83 2.66
CA GLN A 175 2.60 -6.36 3.26
C GLN A 175 2.87 -5.01 3.91
N LEU A 176 2.17 -3.95 3.50
CA LEU A 176 2.36 -2.60 4.00
C LEU A 176 1.24 -2.24 4.99
N LYS A 177 1.63 -1.67 6.12
CA LYS A 177 0.69 -1.08 7.10
C LYS A 177 1.17 0.31 7.50
N THR A 178 0.31 1.10 8.13
CA THR A 178 0.67 2.48 8.49
C THR A 178 1.68 2.52 9.64
N LYS A 179 1.50 1.69 10.69
CA LYS A 179 2.26 1.75 11.95
C LYS A 179 2.44 0.37 12.60
N LYS A 180 3.38 0.26 13.55
CA LYS A 180 3.82 -1.00 14.18
C LYS A 180 2.73 -1.77 14.92
N ASP A 181 1.75 -1.04 15.48
CA ASP A 181 0.64 -1.54 16.30
C ASP A 181 -0.67 -1.70 15.50
N THR A 182 -0.59 -1.89 14.19
CA THR A 182 -1.78 -1.97 13.32
C THR A 182 -2.51 -3.31 13.43
N LEU A 183 -1.80 -4.43 13.65
CA LEU A 183 -2.44 -5.74 13.72
C LEU A 183 -3.09 -5.99 15.09
N THR A 184 -4.33 -6.45 15.06
CA THR A 184 -5.08 -6.99 16.20
C THR A 184 -4.88 -8.51 16.32
N GLY A 185 -5.28 -9.11 17.45
CA GLY A 185 -4.91 -10.49 17.81
C GLY A 185 -5.19 -11.57 16.77
N SER A 186 -6.30 -11.50 16.03
CA SER A 186 -6.63 -12.47 14.96
C SER A 186 -5.93 -12.20 13.63
N GLN A 187 -5.37 -11.00 13.45
CA GLN A 187 -4.78 -10.59 12.18
C GLN A 187 -3.34 -11.09 12.04
N LYS A 188 -2.58 -11.23 13.14
CA LYS A 188 -1.20 -11.71 13.08
C LYS A 188 -1.08 -13.11 12.44
N PRO A 189 -1.76 -14.18 12.93
CA PRO A 189 -1.60 -15.52 12.35
C PRO A 189 -2.00 -15.55 10.87
N ARG A 190 -3.01 -14.76 10.51
CA ARG A 190 -3.44 -14.61 9.13
C ARG A 190 -2.35 -13.95 8.28
N SER A 191 -1.80 -12.81 8.70
CA SER A 191 -0.72 -12.12 7.98
C SER A 191 0.49 -13.03 7.76
N VAL A 192 0.87 -13.85 8.75
CA VAL A 192 1.96 -14.83 8.60
C VAL A 192 1.62 -15.86 7.53
N LYS A 193 0.44 -16.48 7.59
CA LYS A 193 -0.01 -17.46 6.59
C LYS A 193 -0.05 -16.89 5.18
N GLU A 194 -0.50 -15.65 5.04
CA GLU A 194 -0.59 -14.98 3.74
C GLU A 194 0.81 -14.60 3.20
N LEU A 195 1.75 -14.18 4.05
CA LEU A 195 3.10 -13.79 3.63
C LEU A 195 4.02 -14.97 3.34
N GLU A 196 3.95 -16.06 4.10
CA GLU A 196 4.88 -17.19 4.01
C GLU A 196 4.85 -17.95 2.68
N ILE A 197 3.79 -17.75 1.88
CA ILE A 197 3.65 -18.38 0.57
C ILE A 197 4.40 -17.64 -0.55
N HIS A 198 4.93 -16.44 -0.27
CA HIS A 198 5.64 -15.61 -1.23
C HIS A 198 7.16 -15.67 -1.00
N SER A 199 7.93 -15.44 -2.06
CA SER A 199 9.39 -15.37 -1.97
C SER A 199 9.83 -14.11 -1.23
N ASN A 200 10.81 -14.21 -0.34
CA ASN A 200 11.38 -13.09 0.42
C ASN A 200 10.30 -12.16 1.02
N PRO A 201 9.38 -12.68 1.83
CA PRO A 201 8.29 -11.88 2.36
C PRO A 201 8.81 -10.87 3.38
N VAL A 202 8.24 -9.67 3.39
CA VAL A 202 8.58 -8.63 4.38
C VAL A 202 7.31 -7.98 4.90
N PHE A 203 7.23 -7.82 6.22
CA PHE A 203 6.18 -7.03 6.84
C PHE A 203 6.65 -5.59 7.05
N CYS A 204 6.08 -4.65 6.32
CA CYS A 204 6.52 -3.26 6.28
C CYS A 204 5.52 -2.35 7.01
N VAL A 205 6.04 -1.32 7.68
CA VAL A 205 5.22 -0.19 8.13
C VAL A 205 5.74 1.14 7.58
N SER A 206 4.84 1.95 7.03
CA SER A 206 5.17 3.22 6.39
C SER A 206 5.78 4.23 7.36
N PHE A 207 5.35 4.24 8.63
CA PHE A 207 5.83 5.20 9.62
C PHE A 207 6.38 4.51 10.86
N ASP A 208 7.58 4.94 11.25
CA ASP A 208 8.20 4.53 12.50
C ASP A 208 7.64 5.35 13.66
N ASN A 209 6.53 4.89 14.22
CA ASN A 209 5.99 5.44 15.46
C ASN A 209 6.69 4.83 16.68
N LYS A 210 6.55 5.49 17.84
CA LYS A 210 6.98 4.95 19.15
C LYS A 210 6.15 3.73 19.63
N GLY A 211 5.36 3.13 18.74
CA GLY A 211 4.56 1.95 19.04
C GLY A 211 5.41 0.69 19.13
N THR A 212 4.88 -0.32 19.80
CA THR A 212 5.47 -1.66 19.81
C THR A 212 4.89 -2.48 18.65
N TRP A 213 5.71 -3.35 18.10
CA TRP A 213 5.30 -4.26 17.04
C TRP A 213 4.27 -5.28 17.52
N THR A 214 3.10 -5.29 16.87
CA THR A 214 2.11 -6.36 17.03
C THR A 214 2.35 -7.53 16.07
N PHE A 215 3.11 -7.31 14.99
CA PHE A 215 3.66 -8.36 14.13
C PHE A 215 5.05 -8.81 14.61
N ASN A 216 5.17 -10.10 14.91
CA ASN A 216 6.43 -10.75 15.31
C ASN A 216 6.44 -12.18 14.76
N ASP A 217 7.36 -12.47 13.85
CA ASP A 217 7.59 -13.79 13.30
C ASP A 217 9.10 -13.99 13.12
N GLU A 218 9.59 -15.21 13.29
CA GLU A 218 11.03 -15.51 13.21
C GLU A 218 11.56 -15.55 11.77
N LYS A 219 10.69 -15.84 10.80
CA LYS A 219 11.04 -16.04 9.40
C LYS A 219 10.74 -14.84 8.53
N ILE A 220 9.73 -14.06 8.90
CA ILE A 220 9.30 -12.89 8.13
C ILE A 220 9.93 -11.63 8.75
N PRO A 221 10.95 -11.04 8.10
CA PRO A 221 11.53 -9.78 8.56
C PRO A 221 10.50 -8.66 8.57
N ARG A 222 10.75 -7.67 9.42
CA ARG A 222 9.90 -6.49 9.58
C ARG A 222 10.72 -5.22 9.46
N VAL A 223 10.16 -4.21 8.82
CA VAL A 223 10.83 -2.93 8.60
C VAL A 223 9.90 -1.75 8.81
N SER A 224 10.44 -0.61 9.24
CA SER A 224 9.65 0.57 9.54
C SER A 224 10.30 1.87 9.08
N GLY A 225 9.47 2.81 8.62
CA GLY A 225 9.88 4.20 8.37
C GLY A 225 11.10 4.27 7.44
N ALA A 226 12.20 4.87 7.93
CA ALA A 226 13.44 5.05 7.17
C ALA A 226 13.97 3.78 6.52
N GLU A 227 13.87 2.64 7.20
CA GLU A 227 14.33 1.36 6.63
C GLU A 227 13.47 0.94 5.44
N PHE A 228 12.14 1.00 5.57
CA PHE A 228 11.22 0.65 4.50
C PHE A 228 11.41 1.55 3.27
N TRP A 229 11.33 2.87 3.46
CA TRP A 229 11.43 3.82 2.35
C TRP A 229 12.83 3.82 1.71
N GLY A 230 13.88 3.60 2.52
CA GLY A 230 15.25 3.46 2.04
C GLY A 230 15.42 2.29 1.07
N ARG A 231 14.77 1.15 1.32
CA ARG A 231 14.83 -0.03 0.41
C ARG A 231 14.29 0.25 -0.99
N ILE A 232 13.47 1.28 -1.16
CA ILE A 232 12.90 1.70 -2.45
C ILE A 232 13.43 3.07 -2.89
N GLY A 233 14.51 3.56 -2.29
CA GLY A 233 15.18 4.80 -2.71
C GLY A 233 14.43 6.10 -2.39
N ILE A 234 13.41 6.06 -1.53
CA ILE A 234 12.65 7.25 -1.14
C ILE A 234 13.15 7.76 0.22
N PRO A 235 13.59 9.02 0.35
CA PRO A 235 13.97 9.59 1.64
C PRO A 235 12.76 9.73 2.58
N TYR A 236 12.76 9.01 3.69
CA TYR A 236 11.65 9.00 4.65
C TYR A 236 11.28 10.39 5.19
N GLY A 237 12.26 11.29 5.36
CA GLY A 237 12.02 12.65 5.83
C GLY A 237 11.00 13.41 4.98
N VAL A 238 11.12 13.31 3.65
CA VAL A 238 10.21 13.98 2.70
C VAL A 238 8.79 13.42 2.83
N VAL A 239 8.65 12.10 2.88
CA VAL A 239 7.34 11.43 3.05
C VAL A 239 6.69 11.83 4.37
N LEU A 240 7.45 11.82 5.46
CA LEU A 240 6.95 12.14 6.79
C LEU A 240 6.51 13.60 6.89
N GLU A 241 7.29 14.53 6.35
CA GLU A 241 6.97 15.96 6.35
C GLU A 241 5.68 16.24 5.57
N LYS A 242 5.60 15.78 4.32
CA LYS A 242 4.40 15.97 3.49
C LYS A 242 3.16 15.31 4.09
N THR A 243 3.32 14.15 4.73
CA THR A 243 2.24 13.48 5.46
C THR A 243 1.74 14.30 6.65
N LYS A 244 2.63 14.92 7.43
CA LYS A 244 2.23 15.77 8.56
C LYS A 244 1.41 16.97 8.10
N ILE A 245 1.84 17.62 7.02
CA ILE A 245 1.10 18.74 6.42
C ILE A 245 -0.29 18.29 5.96
N LEU A 246 -0.37 17.18 5.21
CA LEU A 246 -1.65 16.62 4.77
C LEU A 246 -2.59 16.30 5.94
N ILE A 247 -2.08 15.67 7.00
CA ILE A 247 -2.90 15.34 8.18
C ILE A 247 -3.42 16.62 8.86
N SER A 248 -2.56 17.64 9.02
CA SER A 248 -2.96 18.95 9.57
C SER A 248 -4.07 19.60 8.74
N ASP A 249 -3.93 19.59 7.42
CA ASP A 249 -4.93 20.17 6.52
C ASP A 249 -6.28 19.44 6.61
N LEU A 250 -6.25 18.12 6.75
CA LEU A 250 -7.46 17.31 6.92
C LEU A 250 -8.11 17.51 8.29
N GLU A 251 -7.31 17.73 9.33
CA GLU A 251 -7.80 18.12 10.65
C GLU A 251 -8.50 19.49 10.61
N ASP A 252 -7.94 20.47 9.90
CA ASP A 252 -8.57 21.79 9.73
C ASP A 252 -9.93 21.69 9.01
N GLU A 253 -10.06 20.81 8.02
CA GLU A 253 -11.35 20.53 7.36
C GLU A 253 -12.34 19.80 8.28
N TYR A 254 -11.85 18.89 9.13
CA TYR A 254 -12.66 18.26 10.18
C TYR A 254 -13.22 19.28 11.17
N VAL A 255 -12.38 20.18 11.69
CA VAL A 255 -12.78 21.22 12.64
C VAL A 255 -13.79 22.19 12.00
N ARG A 256 -13.58 22.58 10.75
CA ARG A 256 -14.55 23.41 10.00
C ARG A 256 -15.90 22.72 9.83
N SER A 257 -15.90 21.40 9.64
CA SER A 257 -17.14 20.61 9.52
C SER A 257 -17.94 20.48 10.83
N LEU A 258 -17.32 20.80 11.98
CA LEU A 258 -17.95 20.81 13.30
C LEU A 258 -18.54 22.17 13.70
N SER A 259 -18.21 23.23 12.97
CA SER A 259 -18.62 24.62 13.23
C SER A 259 -19.94 24.93 12.51
#